data_AF-A0A0B8NII8-F1
#
_entry.id   AF-A0A0B8NII8-F1
#
_cell.length_a   1.000
_cell.length_b   1.000
_cell.length_c   1.000
_cell.angle_alpha   90.00
_cell.angle_beta   90.00
_cell.angle_gamma   90.00
#
_symmetry.space_group_name_H-M   'P 1'
#
loop_
_entity.id
_entity.type
_entity.pdbx_description
1 polymer ?
#
loop_
_entity_poly.entity_id
_entity_poly.type
_entity_poly.pdbx_seq_one_letter_code
_entity_poly.pdbx_strand_id
1 'polypeptide(L)'
;MTDPRQDRTSHFDQYSGRLLVDVTWEDYSLFAKFMAAGTSLHQGDLSIWNKALNVFFCLAFIVISITGFVMWWIRRPSGSSKLGVPPRFQSTGVWKTGLVTLIVIAVAFPLAGLSIIAALLLDWLLFSRVERLRLAFR
;
A
#
# COMPACT_ATOMS: atom_id res chain seq x y z
N MET A 1 -3.11 21.67 -11.80
CA MET A 1 -3.87 21.39 -13.04
C MET A 1 -4.88 20.29 -12.75
N THR A 2 -6.08 20.34 -13.33
CA THR A 2 -7.05 19.22 -13.27
C THR A 2 -6.95 18.27 -14.47
N ASP A 3 -6.24 18.67 -15.52
CA ASP A 3 -5.99 17.84 -16.70
C ASP A 3 -4.50 17.45 -16.77
N PRO A 4 -4.14 16.16 -16.69
CA PRO A 4 -2.76 15.69 -16.75
C PRO A 4 -2.09 15.98 -18.09
N ARG A 5 -2.86 16.23 -19.15
CA ARG A 5 -2.33 16.57 -20.48
C ARG A 5 -1.77 17.99 -20.56
N GLN A 6 -2.06 18.81 -19.54
CA GLN A 6 -1.47 20.14 -19.39
C GLN A 6 -0.18 20.10 -18.56
N ASP A 7 0.29 18.92 -18.16
CA ASP A 7 1.56 18.77 -17.46
C ASP A 7 2.73 19.21 -18.36
N ARG A 8 3.62 20.00 -17.79
CA ARG A 8 4.74 20.64 -18.49
C ARG A 8 5.85 20.93 -17.51
N THR A 9 7.07 20.54 -17.89
CA THR A 9 8.29 20.84 -17.13
C THR A 9 9.19 21.75 -17.94
N SER A 10 9.38 22.98 -17.45
CA SER A 10 10.23 23.99 -18.08
C SER A 10 11.45 24.27 -17.21
N HIS A 11 12.63 24.22 -17.81
CA HIS A 11 13.90 24.55 -17.16
C HIS A 11 14.35 25.93 -17.63
N PHE A 12 14.63 26.81 -16.68
CA PHE A 12 15.13 28.17 -16.93
C PHE A 12 16.57 28.30 -16.45
N ASP A 13 17.35 29.07 -17.18
CA ASP A 13 18.68 29.49 -16.75
C ASP A 13 18.57 30.42 -15.55
N GLN A 14 19.33 30.14 -14.50
CA GLN A 14 19.22 30.83 -13.21
C GLN A 14 19.58 32.32 -13.29
N TYR A 15 20.54 32.69 -14.14
CA TYR A 15 21.09 34.05 -14.17
C TYR A 15 20.43 34.93 -15.23
N SER A 16 20.15 34.37 -16.40
CA SER A 16 19.56 35.08 -17.52
C SER A 16 18.04 34.96 -17.59
N GLY A 17 17.44 34.01 -16.87
CA GLY A 17 16.01 33.69 -16.97
C GLY A 17 15.61 33.07 -18.32
N ARG A 18 16.58 32.72 -19.17
CA ARG A 18 16.34 32.14 -20.49
C ARG A 18 15.76 30.74 -20.35
N LEU A 19 14.70 30.43 -21.09
CA LEU A 19 14.18 29.07 -21.20
C LEU A 19 15.22 28.16 -21.89
N LEU A 20 15.64 27.10 -21.19
CA LEU A 20 16.63 26.13 -21.67
C LEU A 20 15.97 24.90 -22.27
N VAL A 21 14.99 24.34 -21.56
CA VAL A 21 14.30 23.12 -21.96
C VAL A 21 12.84 23.27 -21.61
N ASP A 22 12.00 22.72 -22.46
CA ASP A 22 10.57 22.70 -22.25
C ASP A 22 10.00 21.36 -22.70
N VAL A 23 9.50 20.58 -21.75
CA VAL A 23 8.95 19.24 -22.00
C VAL A 23 7.46 19.29 -21.73
N THR A 24 6.67 18.96 -22.74
CA THR A 24 5.21 18.93 -22.68
C THR A 24 4.69 17.50 -22.67
N TRP A 25 3.38 17.35 -22.46
CA TRP A 25 2.71 16.05 -22.60
C TRP A 25 2.98 15.36 -23.94
N GLU A 26 3.12 16.10 -25.05
CA GLU A 26 3.37 15.46 -26.35
C GLU A 26 4.74 14.77 -26.39
N ASP A 27 5.72 15.38 -25.73
CA ASP A 27 7.10 14.90 -25.62
C ASP A 27 7.25 13.69 -24.67
N TYR A 28 6.23 13.40 -23.86
CA TYR A 28 6.25 12.26 -22.95
C TYR A 28 6.16 10.92 -23.68
N SER A 29 7.03 9.99 -23.28
CA SER A 29 6.89 8.56 -23.62
C SER A 29 5.57 7.99 -23.11
N LEU A 30 5.15 6.84 -23.65
CA LEU A 30 3.92 6.17 -23.19
C LEU A 30 3.92 5.90 -21.68
N PHE A 31 5.07 5.49 -21.15
CA PHE A 31 5.22 5.26 -19.71
C PHE A 31 5.10 6.56 -18.91
N ALA A 32 5.72 7.65 -19.39
CA ALA A 32 5.61 8.95 -18.73
C ALA A 32 4.16 9.49 -18.74
N LYS A 33 3.44 9.32 -19.85
CA LYS A 33 2.00 9.65 -19.94
C LYS A 33 1.17 8.83 -18.95
N PHE A 34 1.43 7.53 -18.86
CA PHE A 34 0.75 6.66 -17.89
C PHE A 34 1.03 7.09 -16.46
N MET A 35 2.27 7.42 -16.13
CA MET A 35 2.65 7.92 -14.81
C MET A 35 1.96 9.26 -14.50
N ALA A 36 2.02 10.24 -15.40
CA ALA A 36 1.38 11.54 -15.18
C ALA A 36 -0.14 11.41 -14.99
N ALA A 37 -0.83 10.65 -15.85
CA ALA A 37 -2.25 10.37 -15.69
C ALA A 37 -2.57 9.59 -14.41
N GLY A 38 -1.77 8.56 -14.09
CA GLY A 38 -1.93 7.73 -12.91
C GLY A 38 -1.73 8.51 -11.61
N THR A 39 -0.73 9.39 -11.56
CA THR A 39 -0.48 10.26 -10.42
C THR A 39 -1.63 11.24 -10.22
N SER A 40 -2.11 11.90 -11.28
CA SER A 40 -3.28 12.80 -11.16
C SER A 40 -4.55 12.06 -10.73
N LEU A 41 -4.74 10.82 -11.17
CA LEU A 41 -5.83 9.96 -10.70
C LEU A 41 -5.67 9.66 -9.20
N HIS A 42 -4.49 9.20 -8.78
CA HIS A 42 -4.20 8.84 -7.39
C HIS A 42 -4.26 10.03 -6.41
N GLN A 43 -3.87 11.22 -6.84
CA GLN A 43 -3.92 12.44 -6.00
C GLN A 43 -5.34 13.05 -5.92
N GLY A 44 -6.26 12.63 -6.79
CA GLY A 44 -7.63 13.14 -6.78
C GLY A 44 -7.79 14.41 -7.60
N ASP A 45 -6.91 14.68 -8.56
CA ASP A 45 -6.84 15.98 -9.23
C ASP A 45 -7.59 16.03 -10.57
N LEU A 46 -7.93 14.88 -11.14
CA LEU A 46 -8.71 14.79 -12.39
C LEU A 46 -10.07 15.51 -12.33
N SER A 47 -10.75 15.44 -11.19
CA SER A 47 -12.07 16.06 -11.00
C SER A 47 -12.47 16.05 -9.53
N ILE A 48 -13.54 16.79 -9.20
CA ILE A 48 -14.14 16.74 -7.87
C ILE A 48 -14.64 15.33 -7.50
N TRP A 49 -15.15 14.57 -8.47
CA TRP A 49 -15.59 13.19 -8.26
C TRP A 49 -14.40 12.26 -7.97
N ASN A 50 -13.29 12.43 -8.68
CA ASN A 50 -12.06 11.69 -8.39
C ASN A 50 -11.56 11.99 -6.97
N LYS A 51 -11.56 13.27 -6.57
CA LYS A 51 -11.19 13.67 -5.21
C LYS A 51 -12.10 13.05 -4.14
N ALA A 52 -13.42 13.08 -4.36
CA ALA A 52 -14.39 12.49 -3.45
C ALA A 52 -14.20 10.97 -3.30
N LEU A 53 -13.98 10.25 -4.40
CA LEU A 53 -13.68 8.82 -4.38
C LEU A 53 -12.39 8.51 -3.62
N ASN A 54 -11.33 9.30 -3.84
CA ASN A 54 -10.07 9.10 -3.12
C ASN A 54 -10.24 9.32 -1.61
N VAL A 55 -10.97 10.36 -1.19
CA VAL A 55 -11.31 10.57 0.22
C VAL A 55 -12.07 9.38 0.79
N PHE A 56 -13.07 8.87 0.05
CA PHE A 56 -13.81 7.69 0.45
C PHE A 56 -12.92 6.47 0.62
N PHE A 57 -12.01 6.17 -0.33
CA PHE A 57 -11.07 5.06 -0.21
C PHE A 57 -10.11 5.23 0.97
N CYS A 58 -9.60 6.44 1.20
CA CYS A 58 -8.77 6.73 2.37
C CYS A 58 -9.50 6.42 3.68
N LEU A 59 -10.75 6.86 3.81
CA LEU A 59 -11.58 6.55 4.98
C LEU A 59 -11.85 5.05 5.11
N ALA A 60 -12.13 4.36 4.01
CA ALA A 60 -12.32 2.91 4.00
C ALA A 60 -11.08 2.16 4.51
N PHE A 61 -9.87 2.54 4.07
CA PHE A 61 -8.63 1.95 4.56
C PHE A 61 -8.38 2.20 6.04
N ILE A 62 -8.71 3.40 6.54
CA ILE A 62 -8.66 3.71 7.97
C ILE A 62 -9.60 2.78 8.74
N VAL A 63 -10.86 2.65 8.30
CA VAL A 63 -11.85 1.78 8.93
C VAL A 63 -11.40 0.32 8.92
N ILE A 64 -10.90 -0.19 7.79
CA ILE A 64 -10.38 -1.56 7.69
C ILE A 64 -9.20 -1.77 8.64
N SER A 65 -8.29 -0.80 8.77
CA SER A 65 -7.14 -0.88 9.67
C SER A 65 -7.57 -0.92 11.14
N ILE A 66 -8.49 -0.02 11.54
CA ILE A 66 -9.02 0.04 12.90
C ILE A 66 -9.79 -1.24 13.22
N THR A 67 -10.68 -1.68 12.33
CA THR A 67 -11.47 -2.90 12.56
C THR A 67 -10.60 -4.14 12.59
N GLY A 68 -9.55 -4.22 11.77
CA GLY A 68 -8.54 -5.28 11.84
C GLY A 68 -7.86 -5.35 13.21
N PHE A 69 -7.41 -4.20 13.71
CA PHE A 69 -6.81 -4.10 15.04
C PHE A 69 -7.81 -4.45 16.16
N VAL A 70 -9.04 -3.95 16.09
CA VAL A 70 -10.10 -4.24 17.07
C VAL A 70 -10.45 -5.73 17.08
N MET A 71 -10.61 -6.36 15.90
CA MET A 71 -10.85 -7.80 15.79
C MET A 71 -9.70 -8.62 16.39
N TRP A 72 -8.46 -8.22 16.14
CA TRP A 72 -7.29 -8.83 16.76
C TRP A 72 -7.33 -8.65 18.29
N TRP A 73 -7.63 -7.44 18.77
CA TRP A 73 -7.73 -7.15 20.20
C TRP A 73 -8.79 -8.02 20.89
N ILE A 74 -9.98 -8.16 20.31
CA ILE A 74 -11.07 -8.96 20.88
C ILE A 74 -10.74 -10.46 20.88
N ARG A 75 -10.06 -10.96 19.85
CA ARG A 75 -9.77 -12.40 19.68
C ARG A 75 -8.42 -12.84 20.25
N ARG A 76 -7.58 -11.92 20.72
CA ARG A 76 -6.32 -12.26 21.36
C ARG A 76 -6.60 -13.09 22.63
N PRO A 77 -5.82 -14.14 22.93
CA PRO A 77 -6.07 -14.99 24.09
C PRO A 77 -5.94 -14.20 25.40
N SER A 78 -7.07 -13.92 26.05
CA SER A 78 -7.14 -13.26 27.36
C SER A 78 -6.75 -14.25 28.46
N GLY A 79 -5.52 -14.15 28.96
CA GLY A 79 -5.02 -15.03 30.04
C GLY A 79 -3.51 -15.26 30.04
N SER A 80 -2.80 -14.89 28.96
CA SER A 80 -1.34 -14.84 28.95
C SER A 80 -0.92 -13.40 28.69
N SER A 81 0.08 -12.88 29.40
CA SER A 81 0.69 -11.55 29.18
C SER A 81 1.40 -11.42 27.82
N LYS A 82 0.99 -12.22 26.82
CA LYS A 82 1.66 -12.46 25.55
C LYS A 82 0.83 -11.87 24.42
N LEU A 83 1.52 -11.17 23.52
CA LEU A 83 1.00 -10.81 22.20
C LEU A 83 0.85 -12.11 21.39
N GLY A 84 -0.23 -12.85 21.62
CA GLY A 84 -0.51 -14.13 20.97
C GLY A 84 -1.29 -13.98 19.66
N VAL A 85 -0.98 -14.81 18.67
CA VAL A 85 -1.76 -14.91 17.42
C VAL A 85 -3.15 -15.48 17.74
N PRO A 86 -4.25 -14.85 17.28
CA PRO A 86 -5.60 -15.39 17.46
C PRO A 86 -5.74 -16.83 16.94
N PRO A 87 -6.64 -17.65 17.52
CA PRO A 87 -6.84 -19.03 17.09
C PRO A 87 -7.15 -19.12 15.58
N ARG A 88 -6.61 -20.15 14.91
CA ARG A 88 -6.85 -20.39 13.48
C ARG A 88 -8.35 -20.57 13.21
N PHE A 89 -8.81 -20.06 12.07
CA PHE A 89 -10.18 -20.27 11.61
C PHE A 89 -10.48 -21.78 11.50
N GLN A 90 -11.57 -22.23 12.12
CA GLN A 90 -12.03 -23.63 12.04
C GLN A 90 -12.71 -23.96 10.70
N SER A 91 -13.08 -22.94 9.91
CA SER A 91 -13.72 -23.10 8.59
C SER A 91 -12.67 -23.31 7.48
N THR A 92 -12.85 -24.37 6.70
CA THR A 92 -11.91 -24.85 5.68
C THR A 92 -11.89 -24.00 4.38
N GLY A 93 -12.89 -23.14 4.16
CA GLY A 93 -13.01 -22.34 2.92
C GLY A 93 -12.38 -20.96 3.00
N VAL A 94 -12.49 -20.28 4.16
CA VAL A 94 -12.12 -18.87 4.32
C VAL A 94 -10.63 -18.63 4.11
N TRP A 95 -9.77 -19.59 4.48
CA TRP A 95 -8.32 -19.46 4.30
C TRP A 95 -7.92 -19.44 2.82
N LYS A 96 -8.60 -20.20 1.97
CA LYS A 96 -8.33 -20.24 0.52
C LYS A 96 -8.65 -18.90 -0.11
N THR A 97 -9.82 -18.33 0.23
CA THR A 97 -10.20 -17.00 -0.22
C THR A 97 -9.19 -15.95 0.25
N GLY A 98 -8.77 -16.00 1.51
CA GLY A 98 -7.75 -15.09 2.04
C GLY A 98 -6.41 -15.20 1.29
N LEU A 99 -5.96 -16.42 1.01
CA LEU A 99 -4.71 -16.65 0.27
C LEU A 99 -4.80 -16.15 -1.18
N VAL A 100 -5.91 -16.43 -1.88
CA VAL A 100 -6.11 -15.95 -3.25
C VAL A 100 -6.11 -14.43 -3.28
N THR A 101 -6.83 -13.77 -2.37
CA THR A 101 -6.83 -12.31 -2.25
C THR A 101 -5.43 -11.77 -2.00
N LEU A 102 -4.65 -12.41 -1.12
CA LEU A 102 -3.27 -12.01 -0.83
C LEU A 102 -2.38 -12.08 -2.07
N ILE A 103 -2.47 -13.18 -2.83
CA ILE A 103 -1.68 -13.37 -4.07
C ILE A 103 -2.05 -12.31 -5.11
N VAL A 104 -3.36 -12.07 -5.30
CA VAL A 104 -3.82 -11.04 -6.24
C VAL A 104 -3.27 -9.66 -5.87
N ILE A 105 -3.31 -9.29 -4.59
CA ILE A 105 -2.74 -8.03 -4.09
C ILE A 105 -1.22 -8.00 -4.31
N ALA A 106 -0.50 -9.08 -4.01
CA ALA A 106 0.95 -9.13 -4.16
C ALA A 106 1.40 -8.99 -5.63
N VAL A 107 0.63 -9.55 -6.57
CA VAL A 107 0.89 -9.41 -8.02
C VAL A 107 0.56 -8.01 -8.51
N ALA A 108 -0.59 -7.45 -8.09
CA ALA A 108 -1.01 -6.10 -8.47
C ALA A 108 -0.11 -5.02 -7.86
N PHE A 109 0.42 -5.25 -6.66
CA PHE A 109 1.28 -4.34 -5.91
C PHE A 109 2.56 -5.06 -5.47
N PRO A 110 3.58 -5.17 -6.35
CA PRO A 110 4.80 -5.94 -6.08
C PRO A 110 5.51 -5.54 -4.79
N LEU A 111 5.51 -4.25 -4.45
CA LEU A 111 6.12 -3.76 -3.22
C LEU A 111 5.38 -4.25 -1.95
N ALA A 112 4.05 -4.40 -2.02
CA ALA A 112 3.26 -5.00 -0.95
C ALA A 112 3.52 -6.51 -0.85
N GLY A 113 3.67 -7.20 -1.98
CA GLY A 113 4.12 -8.60 -2.00
C GLY A 113 5.48 -8.78 -1.32
N LEU A 114 6.44 -7.90 -1.66
CA LEU A 114 7.77 -7.90 -1.05
C LEU A 114 7.74 -7.60 0.45
N SER A 115 6.88 -6.71 0.93
CA SER A 115 6.76 -6.42 2.36
C SER A 115 6.18 -7.61 3.14
N ILE A 116 5.23 -8.34 2.56
CA ILE A 116 4.71 -9.60 3.13
C ILE A 116 5.84 -10.63 3.22
N ILE A 117 6.61 -10.82 2.14
CA ILE A 117 7.75 -11.75 2.12
C ILE A 117 8.78 -11.34 3.18
N ALA A 118 9.11 -10.05 3.27
CA ALA A 118 10.05 -9.54 4.27
C ALA A 118 9.55 -9.80 5.70
N ALA A 119 8.26 -9.57 5.98
CA ALA A 119 7.67 -9.87 7.27
C ALA A 119 7.73 -11.37 7.61
N LEU A 120 7.44 -12.25 6.65
CA LEU A 120 7.55 -13.70 6.82
C LEU A 120 9.00 -14.16 7.05
N LEU A 121 9.97 -13.55 6.37
CA LEU A 121 11.39 -13.84 6.57
C LEU A 121 11.87 -13.38 7.95
N LEU A 122 11.43 -12.21 8.42
CA LEU A 122 11.71 -11.72 9.76
C LEU A 122 11.09 -12.63 10.82
N ASP A 123 9.84 -13.04 10.65
CA ASP A 123 9.15 -13.98 11.54
C ASP A 123 9.91 -15.31 11.62
N TRP A 124 10.28 -15.87 10.46
CA TRP A 124 11.07 -17.09 10.38
C TRP A 124 12.42 -16.95 11.07
N LEU A 125 13.17 -15.87 10.79
CA LEU A 125 14.52 -15.68 11.31
C LEU A 125 14.53 -15.45 12.82
N LEU A 126 13.58 -14.66 13.35
CA LEU A 126 13.52 -14.30 14.76
C LEU A 126 12.90 -15.41 15.61
N PHE A 127 11.74 -15.95 15.23
CA PHE A 127 11.00 -16.90 16.08
C PHE A 127 11.42 -18.36 15.88
N SER A 128 12.00 -18.73 14.72
CA SER A 128 12.49 -20.10 14.52
C SER A 128 13.92 -20.31 15.03
N ARG A 129 14.74 -19.25 15.13
CA ARG A 129 16.14 -19.37 15.56
C ARG A 129 16.41 -18.89 16.98
N VAL A 130 15.62 -17.96 17.52
CA VAL A 130 15.83 -17.44 18.88
C VAL A 130 14.88 -18.13 19.85
N GLU A 131 15.36 -19.20 20.47
CA GLU A 131 14.58 -20.03 21.40
C GLU A 131 14.04 -19.23 22.61
N ARG A 132 14.74 -18.15 23.03
CA ARG A 132 14.29 -17.22 24.07
C ARG A 132 13.03 -16.44 23.67
N LEU A 133 12.91 -16.03 22.40
CA LEU A 133 11.70 -15.37 21.88
C LEU A 133 10.58 -16.40 21.69
N ARG A 134 10.92 -17.62 21.28
CA ARG A 134 9.98 -18.74 21.17
C ARG A 134 9.34 -19.10 22.52
N LEU A 135 10.11 -19.10 23.61
CA LEU A 135 9.62 -19.36 24.97
C LEU A 135 8.83 -18.17 25.56
N ALA A 136 9.20 -16.93 25.20
CA ALA A 136 8.48 -15.74 25.65
C ALA A 136 7.09 -15.59 24.99
N PHE A 137 6.93 -16.03 23.73
CA PHE A 137 5.70 -15.87 22.94
C PHE A 137 4.81 -17.12 22.79
N ARG A 138 5.25 -18.30 23.26
CA ARG A 138 4.44 -19.54 23.31
C ARG A 138 3.77 -19.69 24.65
#